data_AF-R9PQE0-F1
#
_entry.id   AF-R9PQE0-F1
#
_cell.length_a   1.000
_cell.length_b   1.000
_cell.length_c   1.000
_cell.angle_alpha   90.00
_cell.angle_beta   90.00
_cell.angle_gamma   90.00
#
_symmetry.space_group_name_H-M   'P 1'
#
loop_
_entity.id
_entity.type
_entity.pdbx_description
1 polymer ?
#
loop_
_entity_poly.entity_id
_entity_poly.type
_entity_poly.pdbx_seq_one_letter_code
_entity_poly.pdbx_strand_id
1 'polypeptide(L)'
;MAFEFVKQQVEKRKQQQLFRQRRCQSSAQGRLIDIDNQQFVNFSSNDYLGLSHHPRVIDAWIKGAERYGVGSGGSPLVTGFQKAHYQLEETLCEWQGREGALLFNSGFSANQSVIKALLKKN
;
A
#
# COMPACT_ATOMS: atom_id res chain seq x y z
N MET A 1 -36.85 5.08 3.44
CA MET A 1 -35.87 6.18 3.40
C MET A 1 -34.69 5.77 2.54
N ALA A 2 -33.99 6.72 1.91
CA ALA A 2 -32.76 6.42 1.18
C ALA A 2 -31.77 5.67 2.09
N PHE A 3 -31.06 4.69 1.53
CA PHE A 3 -30.03 3.87 2.20
C PHE A 3 -30.49 2.87 3.29
N GLU A 4 -31.79 2.62 3.46
CA GLU A 4 -32.27 1.61 4.43
C GLU A 4 -31.68 0.21 4.15
N PHE A 5 -31.46 -0.12 2.87
CA PHE A 5 -30.81 -1.36 2.46
C PHE A 5 -29.40 -1.52 3.05
N VAL A 6 -28.65 -0.43 3.28
CA VAL A 6 -27.30 -0.50 3.87
C VAL A 6 -27.38 -1.00 5.30
N LYS A 7 -28.30 -0.47 6.11
CA LYS A 7 -28.51 -0.91 7.49
C LYS A 7 -28.89 -2.38 7.54
N GLN A 8 -29.83 -2.79 6.69
CA GLN A 8 -30.26 -4.20 6.60
C GLN A 8 -29.10 -5.13 6.23
N GLN A 9 -28.24 -4.75 5.27
CA GLN A 9 -27.06 -5.56 4.91
C GLN A 9 -26.01 -5.61 6.05
N VAL A 10 -25.82 -4.51 6.79
CA VAL A 10 -24.91 -4.49 7.95
C VAL A 10 -25.42 -5.42 9.05
N GLU A 11 -26.72 -5.37 9.39
CA GLU A 11 -27.29 -6.27 10.39
C GLU A 11 -27.21 -7.73 9.96
N LYS A 12 -27.46 -8.03 8.68
CA LYS A 12 -27.25 -9.37 8.12
C LYS A 12 -25.80 -9.84 8.27
N ARG A 13 -24.81 -8.98 8.00
CA ARG A 13 -23.38 -9.30 8.20
C ARG A 13 -23.05 -9.56 9.67
N LYS A 14 -23.64 -8.79 10.61
CA LYS A 14 -23.47 -8.99 12.07
C LYS A 14 -24.03 -10.34 12.51
N GLN A 15 -25.26 -10.67 12.09
CA GLN A 15 -25.88 -11.98 12.38
C GLN A 15 -25.04 -13.14 11.85
N GLN A 16 -24.37 -12.96 10.72
CA GLN A 16 -23.44 -13.92 10.12
C GLN A 16 -22.03 -13.93 10.75
N GLN A 17 -21.74 -13.12 11.77
CA GLN A 17 -20.39 -12.97 12.35
C GLN A 17 -19.32 -12.51 11.33
N LEU A 18 -19.74 -11.78 10.28
CA LEU A 18 -18.88 -11.24 9.23
C LEU A 18 -18.64 -9.73 9.38
N PHE A 19 -19.16 -9.13 10.45
CA PHE A 19 -18.93 -7.72 10.72
C PHE A 19 -17.49 -7.50 11.17
N ARG A 20 -16.78 -6.61 10.47
CA ARG A 20 -15.37 -6.30 10.76
C ARG A 20 -15.28 -4.93 11.43
N GLN A 21 -14.44 -4.85 12.44
CA GLN A 21 -14.08 -3.59 13.09
C GLN A 21 -12.57 -3.43 13.02
N ARG A 22 -12.12 -2.21 12.71
CA ARG A 22 -10.70 -1.88 12.73
C ARG A 22 -10.27 -1.68 14.18
N ARG A 23 -9.10 -2.19 14.53
CA ARG A 23 -8.41 -1.88 15.79
C ARG A 23 -7.39 -0.78 15.52
N CYS A 24 -7.32 0.20 16.41
CA CYS A 24 -6.31 1.24 16.35
C CYS A 24 -5.10 0.77 17.16
N GLN A 25 -3.92 0.76 16.54
CA GLN A 25 -2.66 0.56 17.26
C GLN A 25 -1.94 1.89 17.45
N SER A 26 -1.21 2.05 18.55
CA SER A 26 -0.56 3.32 18.93
C SER A 26 0.96 3.31 18.82
N SER A 27 1.57 2.17 18.52
CA SER A 27 3.02 2.04 18.33
C SER A 27 3.42 2.15 16.87
N ALA A 28 4.72 2.29 16.64
CA ALA A 28 5.28 2.00 15.33
C ALA A 28 5.11 0.50 14.99
N GLN A 29 5.10 0.15 13.70
CA GLN A 29 4.95 -1.25 13.27
C GLN A 29 6.15 -2.11 13.71
N GLY A 30 6.00 -3.41 13.89
CA GLY A 30 7.15 -4.29 14.09
C GLY A 30 6.81 -5.50 14.93
N ARG A 31 7.83 -6.05 15.60
CA ARG A 31 7.71 -7.25 16.44
C ARG A 31 6.71 -7.08 17.57
N LEU A 32 6.63 -5.89 18.15
CA LEU A 32 5.71 -5.55 19.23
C LEU A 32 4.76 -4.45 18.74
N ILE A 33 3.48 -4.57 19.10
CA ILE A 33 2.48 -3.54 18.82
C ILE A 33 1.65 -3.24 20.06
N ASP A 34 1.22 -1.99 20.18
CA ASP A 34 0.37 -1.54 21.27
C ASP A 34 -1.07 -1.34 20.78
N ILE A 35 -2.02 -2.08 21.37
CA ILE A 35 -3.45 -1.97 21.10
C ILE A 35 -4.15 -1.77 22.45
N ASP A 36 -4.99 -0.74 22.55
CA ASP A 36 -5.75 -0.43 23.76
C ASP A 36 -4.86 -0.32 25.04
N ASN A 37 -3.68 0.30 24.90
CA ASN A 37 -2.63 0.43 25.93
C ASN A 37 -2.02 -0.90 26.43
N GLN A 38 -2.18 -1.98 25.67
CA GLN A 38 -1.57 -3.28 25.95
C GLN A 38 -0.62 -3.66 24.83
N GLN A 39 0.56 -4.18 25.20
CA GLN A 39 1.57 -4.63 24.27
C GLN A 39 1.35 -6.09 23.86
N PHE A 40 1.49 -6.37 22.56
CA PHE A 40 1.35 -7.70 21.96
C PHE A 40 2.55 -8.05 21.08
N VAL A 41 2.87 -9.34 20.99
CA VAL A 41 3.75 -9.85 19.92
C VAL A 41 2.95 -9.92 18.62
N ASN A 42 3.49 -9.29 17.59
CA ASN A 42 2.76 -9.08 16.35
C ASN A 42 2.97 -10.21 15.33
N PHE A 43 2.02 -11.14 15.31
CA PHE A 43 1.94 -12.21 14.31
C PHE A 43 0.93 -11.91 13.18
N SER A 44 0.47 -10.66 13.06
CA SER A 44 -0.59 -10.27 12.11
C SER A 44 -0.14 -9.26 11.06
N SER A 45 1.15 -8.93 11.01
CA SER A 45 1.70 -8.01 10.03
C SER A 45 2.27 -8.73 8.81
N ASN A 46 2.44 -7.96 7.73
CA ASN A 46 3.14 -8.40 6.52
C ASN A 46 4.57 -7.84 6.46
N ASP A 47 5.14 -7.35 7.56
CA ASP A 47 6.51 -6.83 7.61
C ASP A 47 7.52 -7.96 7.82
N TYR A 48 7.55 -8.90 6.87
CA TYR A 48 8.27 -10.17 6.99
C TYR A 48 9.77 -10.02 7.25
N LEU A 49 10.38 -8.94 6.73
CA LEU A 49 11.81 -8.66 6.83
C LEU A 49 12.14 -7.54 7.84
N GLY A 50 11.13 -7.00 8.54
CA GLY A 50 11.33 -5.88 9.47
C GLY A 50 11.78 -4.57 8.82
N LEU A 51 11.52 -4.40 7.52
CA LEU A 51 12.06 -3.26 6.75
C LEU A 51 11.30 -1.97 7.02
N SER A 52 10.09 -2.03 7.58
CA SER A 52 9.30 -0.85 7.92
C SER A 52 10.02 0.10 8.91
N HIS A 53 10.96 -0.43 9.71
CA HIS A 53 11.75 0.33 10.70
C HIS A 53 13.24 0.34 10.40
N HIS A 54 13.64 -0.18 9.24
CA HIS A 54 15.05 -0.28 8.92
C HIS A 54 15.65 1.13 8.75
N PRO A 55 16.71 1.51 9.48
CA PRO A 55 17.22 2.89 9.51
C PRO A 55 17.54 3.46 8.13
N ARG A 56 18.09 2.62 7.22
CA ARG A 56 18.38 3.04 5.85
C ARG A 56 17.14 3.37 5.01
N VAL A 57 16.00 2.71 5.27
CA VAL A 57 14.75 2.97 4.54
C VAL A 57 14.15 4.30 5.01
N ILE A 58 14.16 4.54 6.33
CA ILE A 58 13.72 5.80 6.94
C ILE A 58 14.58 6.96 6.45
N ASP A 59 15.91 6.81 6.46
CA ASP A 59 16.84 7.83 5.96
C ASP A 59 16.64 8.13 4.47
N ALA A 60 16.40 7.11 3.65
CA ALA A 60 16.09 7.29 2.23
C ALA A 60 14.77 8.06 2.02
N TRP A 61 13.75 7.81 2.85
CA TRP A 61 12.50 8.56 2.81
C TRP A 61 12.70 10.05 3.13
N ILE A 62 13.45 10.35 4.21
CA ILE A 62 13.75 11.73 4.63
C ILE A 62 14.48 12.47 3.50
N LYS A 63 15.58 11.90 3.00
CA LYS A 63 16.36 12.48 1.91
C LYS A 63 15.57 12.63 0.62
N GLY A 64 14.67 11.68 0.33
CA GLY A 64 13.78 11.73 -0.81
C GLY A 64 12.84 12.93 -0.73
N ALA A 65 12.22 13.15 0.43
CA ALA A 65 11.32 14.27 0.65
C ALA A 65 12.04 15.63 0.57
N GLU A 66 13.25 15.74 1.12
CA GLU A 66 14.09 16.94 0.99
C GLU A 66 14.45 17.25 -0.48
N ARG A 67 14.74 16.21 -1.27
CA ARG A 67 15.20 16.36 -2.64
C ARG A 67 14.08 16.59 -3.65
N TYR A 68 12.95 15.88 -3.52
CA TYR A 68 11.89 15.82 -4.53
C TYR A 68 10.57 16.46 -4.07
N GLY A 69 10.49 16.88 -2.81
CA GLY A 69 9.21 17.22 -2.18
C GLY A 69 8.39 15.96 -1.86
N VAL A 70 7.12 16.16 -1.49
CA VAL A 70 6.23 15.08 -1.02
C VAL A 70 5.38 14.48 -2.15
N GLY A 71 4.90 15.32 -3.06
CA GLY A 71 4.01 14.91 -4.15
C GLY A 71 4.68 15.01 -5.52
N SER A 72 4.33 14.11 -6.44
CA SER A 72 4.83 14.14 -7.82
C SER A 72 4.30 15.32 -8.64
N GLY A 73 3.21 15.95 -8.21
CA GLY A 73 2.57 17.07 -8.90
C GLY A 73 1.72 16.71 -10.12
N GLY A 74 1.68 15.44 -10.54
CA GLY A 74 0.89 15.02 -11.69
C GLY A 74 1.03 13.55 -12.06
N SER A 75 0.39 13.18 -13.18
CA SER A 75 0.52 11.86 -13.80
C SER A 75 1.93 11.66 -14.37
N PRO A 76 2.47 10.42 -14.35
CA PRO A 76 3.74 10.09 -15.03
C PRO A 76 3.76 10.47 -16.51
N LEU A 77 2.61 10.46 -17.19
CA LEU A 77 2.49 10.83 -18.61
C LEU A 77 2.46 12.35 -18.86
N VAL A 78 2.50 13.17 -17.81
CA VAL A 78 2.44 14.64 -17.93
C VAL A 78 3.69 15.27 -17.32
N THR A 79 3.77 15.36 -15.99
CA THR A 79 4.90 15.98 -15.27
C THR A 79 5.32 15.19 -14.03
N GLY A 80 4.61 14.11 -13.71
CA GLY A 80 4.81 13.36 -12.46
C GLY A 80 5.93 12.32 -12.49
N PHE A 81 6.57 12.09 -13.63
CA PHE A 81 7.61 11.06 -13.75
C PHE A 81 8.99 11.61 -13.39
N GLN A 82 9.27 11.62 -12.09
CA GLN A 82 10.57 12.06 -11.53
C GLN A 82 11.68 11.00 -11.67
N LYS A 83 12.94 11.43 -11.54
CA LYS A 83 14.14 10.57 -11.63
C LYS A 83 14.11 9.37 -10.67
N ALA A 84 13.51 9.52 -9.49
CA ALA A 84 13.36 8.43 -8.52
C ALA A 84 12.51 7.27 -9.06
N HIS A 85 11.44 7.56 -9.82
CA HIS A 85 10.60 6.53 -10.46
C HIS A 85 11.39 5.78 -11.51
N TYR A 86 12.05 6.51 -12.43
CA TYR A 86 12.89 5.93 -13.46
C TYR A 86 13.97 5.00 -12.90
N GLN A 87 14.70 5.46 -11.86
CA GLN A 87 15.75 4.65 -11.24
C GLN A 87 15.20 3.39 -10.56
N LEU A 88 14.01 3.47 -9.97
CA LEU A 88 13.36 2.31 -9.37
C LEU A 88 12.92 1.30 -10.43
N GLU A 89 12.38 1.75 -11.57
CA GLU A 89 12.03 0.86 -12.69
C GLU A 89 13.26 0.12 -13.23
N GLU A 90 14.35 0.83 -13.50
CA GLU A 90 15.63 0.22 -13.93
C GLU A 90 16.16 -0.79 -12.91
N THR A 91 16.18 -0.43 -11.62
CA THR A 91 16.64 -1.32 -10.55
C THR A 91 15.78 -2.59 -10.45
N LEU A 92 14.46 -2.47 -10.63
CA LEU A 92 13.55 -3.62 -10.63
C LEU A 92 13.75 -4.51 -11.85
N CYS A 93 13.99 -3.93 -13.03
CA CYS A 93 14.33 -4.67 -14.24
C CYS A 93 15.61 -5.49 -14.06
N GLU A 94 16.68 -4.85 -13.58
CA GLU A 94 17.96 -5.50 -13.29
C GLU A 94 17.80 -6.62 -12.26
N TRP A 95 17.10 -6.35 -11.15
CA TRP A 95 16.92 -7.31 -10.07
C TRP A 95 16.10 -8.54 -10.50
N GLN A 96 15.06 -8.34 -11.30
CA GLN A 96 14.11 -9.40 -11.69
C GLN A 96 14.42 -10.03 -13.05
N GLY A 97 15.45 -9.55 -13.76
CA GLY A 97 15.76 -10.00 -15.12
C GLY A 97 14.63 -9.75 -16.11
N ARG A 98 14.00 -8.57 -16.05
CA ARG A 98 12.86 -8.19 -16.92
C ARG A 98 13.27 -7.06 -17.87
N GLU A 99 12.66 -7.05 -19.05
CA GLU A 99 12.93 -6.05 -20.10
C GLU A 99 12.30 -4.68 -19.80
N GLY A 100 11.34 -4.62 -18.89
CA GLY A 100 10.65 -3.39 -18.50
C GLY A 100 9.88 -3.53 -17.20
N ALA A 101 9.70 -2.40 -16.52
CA ALA A 101 8.91 -2.28 -15.31
C ALA A 101 8.05 -1.01 -15.38
N LEU A 102 6.86 -1.05 -14.78
CA LEU A 102 5.97 0.10 -14.63
C LEU A 102 5.54 0.21 -13.17
N LEU A 103 5.68 1.39 -12.58
CA LEU A 103 5.27 1.63 -11.20
C LEU A 103 3.77 1.90 -11.04
N PHE A 104 3.20 1.34 -9.99
CA PHE A 104 1.85 1.61 -9.51
C PHE A 104 1.89 1.92 -8.01
N ASN A 105 0.96 2.74 -7.54
CA ASN A 105 0.87 3.10 -6.12
C ASN A 105 0.38 1.95 -5.21
N SER A 106 -0.11 0.85 -5.77
CA SER A 106 -0.51 -0.35 -5.03
C SER A 106 -0.54 -1.58 -5.94
N GLY A 107 -0.42 -2.78 -5.36
CA GLY A 107 -0.64 -4.03 -6.12
C GLY A 107 -2.06 -4.17 -6.67
N PHE A 108 -3.06 -3.59 -6.00
CA PHE A 108 -4.44 -3.61 -6.47
C PHE A 108 -4.61 -2.80 -7.76
N SER A 109 -4.05 -1.58 -7.83
CA SER A 109 -4.10 -0.75 -9.03
C SER A 109 -3.31 -1.35 -10.19
N ALA A 110 -2.15 -1.96 -9.92
CA ALA A 110 -1.39 -2.72 -10.93
C ALA A 110 -2.24 -3.83 -11.57
N ASN A 111 -2.81 -4.71 -10.74
CA ASN A 111 -3.61 -5.84 -11.22
C ASN A 111 -4.83 -5.41 -12.04
N GLN A 112 -5.59 -4.42 -11.54
CA GLN A 112 -6.75 -3.90 -12.26
C GLN A 112 -6.35 -3.30 -13.61
N SER A 113 -5.23 -2.59 -13.67
CA SER A 113 -4.74 -1.97 -14.91
C SER A 113 -4.34 -3.01 -15.94
N VAL A 114 -3.60 -4.05 -15.54
CA VAL A 114 -3.19 -5.15 -16.42
C VAL A 114 -4.40 -5.89 -16.97
N ILE A 115 -5.33 -6.28 -16.10
CA ILE A 115 -6.56 -6.98 -16.50
C ILE A 115 -7.35 -6.14 -17.51
N LYS A 116 -7.58 -4.87 -17.20
CA LYS A 116 -8.36 -3.96 -18.06
C LYS A 116 -7.68 -3.67 -19.39
N ALA A 117 -6.35 -3.57 -19.41
CA ALA A 117 -5.60 -3.23 -20.62
C ALA A 117 -5.45 -4.43 -21.56
N LEU A 118 -5.23 -5.63 -21.02
CA LEU A 118 -4.89 -6.81 -21.81
C LEU A 118 -6.09 -7.71 -22.12
N LEU A 119 -7.10 -7.78 -21.25
CA LEU A 119 -8.28 -8.62 -21.48
C LEU A 119 -9.38 -7.84 -22.19
N LYS A 120 -9.94 -8.43 -23.24
CA LYS A 120 -11.16 -7.93 -23.88
C LYS A 120 -12.39 -8.55 -23.21
N LYS A 121 -13.48 -7.80 -23.19
CA LYS A 121 -14.78 -8.32 -22.79
C LYS A 121 -15.25 -9.28 -23.89
N ASN A 122 -15.51 -10.54 -23.52
CA ASN A 122 -16.21 -11.48 -24.39
C ASN A 122 -17.66 -11.05 -24.57
#